data_AF-A0A096C7P3-F1
#
_entry.id   AF-A0A096C7P3-F1
#
_cell.length_a   1.000
_cell.length_b   1.000
_cell.length_c   1.000
_cell.angle_alpha   90.00
_cell.angle_beta   90.00
_cell.angle_gamma   90.00
#
_symmetry.space_group_name_H-M   'P 1'
#
loop_
_entity.id
_entity.type
_entity.pdbx_description
1 polymer ?
#
loop_
_entity_poly.entity_id
_entity_poly.type
_entity_poly.pdbx_seq_one_letter_code
_entity_poly.pdbx_strand_id
1 'polypeptide(L)'
;ALSYSPEYGGTRGRSAVLLAGARVILYCSGDGTADAKTPEGLRDELVTIGCRYDQAANLRALGLDAGSSSNCDFGDGQRISNGKRVKGYLCIWTTEDGQKPPEQEDKPMSKYTVTPSIGVNIRSGPGTSYGKVGAYPMGTVVDVLEVRDGWGRTTKGWVSLAYLEAVEGPQRVIDNGIAIQEHIISDGRKNRPGRDTNPDTYITIHETGNAAKGADAAAHGAYLDSAAGEDDLVSWHYTVDDHAIVQHLPDYETAYHAGDGKAGPGNTTSIGIEICVNAGGNFE
;
A
#
# COMPACT_ATOMS: atom_id res chain seq x y z
N ALA A 1 8.89 -25.21 28.43
CA ALA A 1 7.72 -25.94 27.88
C ALA A 1 7.11 -25.09 26.78
N LEU A 2 6.57 -25.70 25.72
CA LEU A 2 5.80 -24.95 24.74
C LEU A 2 4.49 -24.48 25.41
N SER A 3 4.07 -23.25 25.15
CA SER A 3 2.76 -22.75 25.60
C SER A 3 1.78 -22.90 24.45
N TYR A 4 0.74 -23.70 24.63
CA TYR A 4 -0.31 -23.92 23.64
C TYR A 4 -1.63 -24.29 24.34
N SER A 5 -2.76 -24.04 23.68
CA SER A 5 -4.08 -24.43 24.18
C SER A 5 -4.19 -25.95 24.32
N PRO A 6 -4.89 -26.49 25.34
CA PRO A 6 -4.98 -27.94 25.58
C PRO A 6 -5.43 -28.77 24.36
N GLU A 7 -6.22 -28.19 23.45
CA GLU A 7 -6.62 -28.84 22.19
C GLU A 7 -5.45 -29.28 21.29
N TYR A 8 -4.29 -28.63 21.40
CA TYR A 8 -3.09 -28.98 20.64
C TYR A 8 -2.32 -30.14 21.27
N GLY A 9 -2.64 -30.58 22.49
CA GLY A 9 -1.94 -31.64 23.20
C GLY A 9 -2.14 -33.06 22.64
N GLY A 10 -1.45 -34.04 23.23
CA GLY A 10 -1.59 -35.47 22.91
C GLY A 10 -0.87 -35.93 21.64
N THR A 11 -0.86 -37.24 21.41
CA THR A 11 -0.17 -37.90 20.28
C THR A 11 -1.10 -38.09 19.10
N ARG A 12 -0.79 -37.47 17.96
CA ARG A 12 -1.60 -37.53 16.73
C ARG A 12 -0.77 -37.15 15.50
N GLY A 13 -1.26 -37.47 14.31
CA GLY A 13 -0.72 -36.93 13.06
C GLY A 13 -0.86 -35.41 13.04
N ARG A 14 0.17 -34.71 12.56
CA ARG A 14 0.30 -33.25 12.59
C ARG A 14 0.92 -32.71 11.32
N SER A 15 0.56 -31.48 11.00
CA SER A 15 1.30 -30.66 10.05
C SER A 15 2.01 -29.53 10.78
N ALA A 16 3.23 -29.21 10.36
CA ALA A 16 4.00 -28.12 10.92
C ALA A 16 4.93 -27.52 9.89
N VAL A 17 5.33 -26.27 10.16
CA VAL A 17 6.23 -25.53 9.30
C VAL A 17 7.36 -24.95 10.14
N LEU A 18 8.60 -25.20 9.72
CA LEU A 18 9.81 -24.69 10.34
C LEU A 18 10.62 -23.89 9.32
N LEU A 19 11.07 -22.70 9.71
CA LEU A 19 12.10 -21.96 8.99
C LEU A 19 13.47 -22.31 9.58
N ALA A 20 14.37 -22.80 8.72
CA ALA A 20 15.75 -23.14 9.04
C ALA A 20 16.68 -22.36 8.09
N GLY A 21 17.09 -21.17 8.52
CA GLY A 21 17.83 -20.23 7.68
C GLY A 21 17.01 -19.82 6.46
N ALA A 22 17.57 -20.03 5.27
CA ALA A 22 16.91 -19.74 3.99
C ALA A 22 15.95 -20.86 3.51
N ARG A 23 15.73 -21.92 4.32
CA ARG A 23 14.90 -23.06 3.92
C ARG A 23 13.63 -23.15 4.75
N VAL A 24 12.52 -23.44 4.08
CA VAL A 24 11.28 -23.82 4.74
C VAL A 24 11.15 -25.34 4.73
N ILE A 25 10.96 -25.92 5.91
CA ILE A 25 10.67 -27.34 6.09
C ILE A 25 9.16 -27.46 6.29
N LEU A 26 8.52 -28.10 5.33
CA LEU A 26 7.12 -28.54 5.43
C LEU A 26 7.12 -29.95 6.02
N TYR A 27 6.54 -30.09 7.21
CA TYR A 27 6.32 -31.39 7.83
C TYR A 27 4.83 -31.70 7.78
N CYS A 28 4.49 -32.86 7.27
CA CYS A 28 3.15 -33.39 7.28
C CYS A 28 3.24 -34.87 7.65
N SER A 29 2.58 -35.26 8.73
CA SER A 29 2.46 -36.66 9.07
C SER A 29 1.71 -37.39 7.95
N GLY A 30 2.10 -38.64 7.67
CA GLY A 30 1.43 -39.51 6.72
C GLY A 30 -0.03 -39.76 7.04
N ASP A 31 -0.66 -40.59 6.21
CA ASP A 31 -2.09 -40.93 6.25
C ASP A 31 -2.51 -41.86 7.42
N GLY A 32 -1.63 -42.06 8.41
CA GLY A 32 -1.84 -42.97 9.54
C GLY A 32 -1.33 -42.42 10.88
N THR A 33 -1.25 -43.30 11.89
CA THR A 33 -0.78 -42.95 13.25
C THR A 33 0.69 -43.32 13.49
N ALA A 34 1.36 -43.93 12.52
CA ALA A 34 2.72 -44.48 12.68
C ALA A 34 3.77 -43.41 13.01
N ASP A 35 3.53 -42.17 12.61
CA ASP A 35 4.40 -41.01 12.81
C ASP A 35 3.75 -39.92 13.68
N ALA A 36 2.70 -40.30 14.42
CA ALA A 36 2.00 -39.43 15.36
C ALA A 36 2.93 -38.97 16.49
N LYS A 37 2.85 -37.68 16.85
CA LYS A 37 3.72 -37.08 17.88
C LYS A 37 2.95 -36.14 18.80
N THR A 38 3.48 -35.95 20.00
CA THR A 38 3.12 -34.82 20.86
C THR A 38 3.69 -33.52 20.28
N PRO A 39 3.22 -32.33 20.69
CA PRO A 39 3.83 -31.07 20.28
C PRO A 39 5.33 -31.00 20.61
N GLU A 40 5.76 -31.54 21.76
CA GLU A 40 7.17 -31.62 22.15
C GLU A 40 7.95 -32.58 21.26
N GLY A 41 7.41 -33.78 21.00
CA GLY A 41 8.07 -34.75 20.13
C GLY A 41 8.22 -34.23 18.70
N LEU A 42 7.21 -33.52 18.20
CA LEU A 42 7.28 -32.86 16.89
C LEU A 42 8.29 -31.71 16.90
N ARG A 43 8.34 -30.88 17.95
CA ARG A 43 9.37 -29.84 18.09
C ARG A 43 10.76 -30.45 18.03
N ASP A 44 11.03 -31.51 18.78
CA ASP A 44 12.36 -32.10 18.87
C ASP A 44 12.80 -32.73 17.55
N GLU A 45 11.86 -33.34 16.82
CA GLU A 45 12.10 -33.83 15.46
C GLU A 45 12.34 -32.67 14.48
N LEU A 46 11.53 -31.62 14.51
CA LEU A 46 11.72 -30.44 13.66
C LEU A 46 13.06 -29.77 13.95
N VAL A 47 13.48 -29.68 15.21
CA VAL A 47 14.83 -29.19 15.57
C VAL A 47 15.90 -30.11 14.98
N THR A 48 15.73 -31.43 15.09
CA THR A 48 16.66 -32.41 14.51
C THR A 48 16.77 -32.26 12.98
N ILE A 49 15.66 -32.03 12.29
CA ILE A 49 15.63 -31.82 10.84
C ILE A 49 16.23 -30.44 10.49
N GLY A 50 15.82 -29.38 11.19
CA GLY A 50 16.27 -28.01 10.97
C GLY A 50 17.77 -27.83 11.20
N CYS A 51 18.33 -28.52 12.20
CA CYS A 51 19.75 -28.54 12.48
C CYS A 51 20.61 -29.13 11.35
N ARG A 52 20.01 -29.80 10.36
CA ARG A 52 20.73 -30.20 9.13
C ARG A 52 21.01 -29.02 8.20
N TYR A 53 20.34 -27.88 8.40
CA TYR A 53 20.34 -26.74 7.49
C TYR A 53 20.73 -25.41 8.14
N ASP A 54 20.53 -25.24 9.46
CA ASP A 54 20.93 -24.05 10.22
C ASP A 54 21.15 -24.38 11.71
N GLN A 55 21.75 -23.49 12.48
CA GLN A 55 21.94 -23.65 13.93
C GLN A 55 20.59 -23.62 14.68
N ALA A 56 20.49 -24.40 15.76
CA ALA A 56 19.27 -24.48 16.58
C ALA A 56 18.74 -23.10 17.01
N ALA A 57 19.64 -22.15 17.32
CA ALA A 57 19.31 -20.78 17.71
C ALA A 57 18.62 -19.96 16.60
N ASN A 58 18.76 -20.37 15.34
CA ASN A 58 18.20 -19.68 14.18
C ASN A 58 16.88 -20.32 13.69
N LEU A 59 16.50 -21.48 14.22
CA LEU A 59 15.28 -22.15 13.83
C LEU A 59 14.05 -21.36 14.33
N ARG A 60 13.02 -21.24 13.49
CA ARG A 60 11.75 -20.58 13.84
C ARG A 60 10.58 -21.48 13.45
N ALA A 61 9.77 -21.87 14.43
CA ALA A 61 8.49 -22.53 14.15
C ALA A 61 7.50 -21.49 13.62
N LEU A 62 6.96 -21.71 12.42
CA LEU A 62 5.98 -20.82 11.79
C LEU A 62 4.54 -21.22 12.10
N GLY A 63 4.30 -22.51 12.43
CA GLY A 63 2.99 -22.98 12.85
C GLY A 63 2.95 -24.48 13.08
N LEU A 64 1.97 -24.90 13.88
CA LEU A 64 1.57 -26.29 14.06
C LEU A 64 0.04 -26.41 13.98
N ASP A 65 -0.46 -27.54 13.50
CA ASP A 65 -1.89 -27.84 13.55
C ASP A 65 -2.31 -28.50 14.88
N ALA A 66 -3.62 -28.45 15.17
CA ALA A 66 -4.22 -29.12 16.32
C ALA A 66 -4.36 -30.65 16.11
N GLY A 67 -3.93 -31.16 14.95
CA GLY A 67 -3.97 -32.56 14.54
C GLY A 67 -5.37 -33.10 14.34
N SER A 68 -5.79 -33.19 13.07
CA SER A 68 -6.83 -34.09 12.52
C SER A 68 -7.20 -33.77 11.07
N SER A 69 -6.50 -32.83 10.43
CA SER A 69 -6.80 -32.28 9.10
C SER A 69 -5.53 -31.97 8.29
N SER A 70 -4.43 -32.69 8.55
CA SER A 70 -3.21 -32.58 7.76
C SER A 70 -3.52 -32.88 6.29
N ASN A 71 -3.37 -31.87 5.45
CA ASN A 71 -3.44 -32.00 4.00
C ASN A 71 -2.19 -31.31 3.44
N CYS A 72 -1.48 -31.97 2.54
CA CYS A 72 -0.28 -31.41 1.91
C CYS A 72 -0.21 -31.84 0.44
N ASP A 73 0.18 -30.90 -0.42
CA ASP A 73 0.55 -31.14 -1.81
C ASP A 73 1.99 -30.69 -1.97
N PHE A 74 2.89 -31.62 -2.27
CA PHE A 74 4.32 -31.35 -2.38
C PHE A 74 4.72 -30.88 -3.79
N GLY A 75 3.78 -30.83 -4.74
CA GLY A 75 4.03 -30.36 -6.10
C GLY A 75 4.79 -31.35 -7.01
N ASP A 76 5.29 -32.46 -6.45
CA ASP A 76 5.98 -33.55 -7.16
C ASP A 76 5.07 -34.76 -7.43
N GLY A 77 3.76 -34.59 -7.21
CA GLY A 77 2.75 -35.66 -7.32
C GLY A 77 2.49 -36.40 -6.01
N GLN A 78 3.29 -36.19 -4.96
CA GLN A 78 2.99 -36.71 -3.63
C GLN A 78 1.96 -35.82 -2.93
N ARG A 79 0.91 -36.45 -2.40
CA ARG A 79 -0.18 -35.76 -1.70
C ARG A 79 -0.60 -36.53 -0.46
N ILE A 80 -0.82 -35.78 0.63
CA ILE A 80 -1.47 -36.26 1.85
C ILE A 80 -2.82 -35.58 1.93
N SER A 81 -3.90 -36.35 2.06
CA SER A 81 -5.26 -35.83 2.17
C SER A 81 -6.03 -36.56 3.26
N ASN A 82 -6.82 -35.82 4.03
CA ASN A 82 -7.63 -36.34 5.14
C ASN A 82 -9.13 -36.02 4.96
N GLY A 83 -9.57 -35.69 3.73
CA GLY A 83 -10.98 -35.45 3.38
C GLY A 83 -11.67 -34.25 4.06
N LYS A 84 -11.02 -33.60 5.02
CA LYS A 84 -11.52 -32.41 5.72
C LYS A 84 -11.12 -31.13 5.01
N ARG A 85 -12.01 -30.13 5.03
CA ARG A 85 -11.75 -28.79 4.46
C ARG A 85 -10.55 -28.13 5.15
N VAL A 86 -9.66 -27.54 4.36
CA VAL A 86 -8.52 -26.74 4.80
C VAL A 86 -9.02 -25.49 5.53
N LYS A 87 -8.46 -25.19 6.71
CA LYS A 87 -8.85 -24.03 7.55
C LYS A 87 -7.93 -22.82 7.42
N GLY A 88 -6.82 -22.94 6.68
CA GLY A 88 -5.88 -21.86 6.43
C GLY A 88 -4.90 -22.22 5.33
N TYR A 89 -4.43 -21.21 4.59
CA TYR A 89 -3.41 -21.36 3.56
C TYR A 89 -2.10 -20.73 4.04
N LEU A 90 -0.98 -21.39 3.76
CA LEU A 90 0.34 -20.80 3.89
C LEU A 90 0.93 -20.66 2.49
N CYS A 91 1.13 -19.43 2.03
CA CYS A 91 1.81 -19.15 0.78
C CYS A 91 3.30 -18.91 1.06
N ILE A 92 4.18 -19.61 0.34
CA ILE A 92 5.63 -19.48 0.46
C ILE A 92 6.16 -19.06 -0.91
N TRP A 93 6.82 -17.92 -0.95
CA TRP A 93 7.58 -17.49 -2.11
C TRP A 93 8.98 -18.12 -2.06
N THR A 94 9.30 -18.98 -3.01
CA THR A 94 10.64 -19.58 -3.16
C THR A 94 11.37 -18.91 -4.31
N THR A 95 12.65 -18.60 -4.16
CA THR A 95 13.49 -18.19 -5.29
C THR A 95 13.90 -19.42 -6.11
N GLU A 96 13.80 -19.37 -7.43
CA GLU A 96 14.35 -20.43 -8.30
C GLU A 96 15.90 -20.42 -8.20
N ASP A 97 16.49 -21.61 -8.11
CA ASP A 97 17.93 -21.88 -8.28
C ASP A 97 18.93 -21.13 -7.39
N GLY A 98 18.60 -20.92 -6.10
CA GLY A 98 19.58 -20.40 -5.15
C GLY A 98 20.09 -19.00 -5.51
N GLN A 99 19.33 -18.27 -6.33
CA GLN A 99 19.47 -16.83 -6.41
C GLN A 99 19.29 -16.30 -4.99
N LYS A 100 20.38 -15.73 -4.45
CA LYS A 100 20.31 -14.83 -3.31
C LYS A 100 19.11 -13.89 -3.57
N PRO A 101 18.27 -13.59 -2.57
CA PRO A 101 17.33 -12.48 -2.71
C PRO A 101 18.13 -11.33 -3.32
N PRO A 102 17.61 -10.64 -4.36
CA PRO A 102 18.35 -9.58 -5.01
C PRO A 102 19.03 -8.73 -3.92
N GLU A 103 20.35 -8.59 -4.00
CA GLU A 103 21.08 -7.72 -3.09
C GLU A 103 20.45 -6.35 -3.25
N GLN A 104 19.69 -5.95 -2.21
CA GLN A 104 18.58 -5.00 -2.33
C GLN A 104 17.53 -5.46 -3.35
N GLU A 105 16.40 -5.99 -2.85
CA GLU A 105 15.15 -5.44 -3.38
C GLU A 105 15.33 -3.93 -3.34
N ASP A 106 15.07 -3.31 -4.49
CA ASP A 106 14.73 -1.91 -4.67
C ASP A 106 13.55 -1.59 -3.70
N LYS A 107 13.78 -1.68 -2.39
CA LYS A 107 13.00 -1.01 -1.39
C LYS A 107 13.18 0.44 -1.77
N PRO A 108 12.10 1.19 -2.09
CA PRO A 108 12.23 2.61 -2.33
C PRO A 108 13.06 3.18 -1.18
N MET A 109 14.23 3.75 -1.49
CA MET A 109 15.02 4.45 -0.48
C MET A 109 14.15 5.55 0.13
N SER A 110 13.25 6.12 -0.67
CA SER A 110 12.11 6.92 -0.24
C SER A 110 11.07 6.95 -1.37
N LYS A 111 9.79 7.14 -1.02
CA LYS A 111 8.77 7.52 -2.01
C LYS A 111 8.87 9.00 -2.27
N TYR A 112 8.64 9.40 -3.52
CA TYR A 112 8.70 10.80 -3.91
C TYR A 112 7.50 11.17 -4.77
N THR A 113 6.99 12.39 -4.62
CA THR A 113 5.94 12.96 -5.47
C THR A 113 6.56 13.85 -6.54
N VAL A 114 6.10 13.71 -7.79
CA VAL A 114 6.46 14.62 -8.89
C VAL A 114 5.78 15.97 -8.71
N THR A 115 6.54 17.06 -8.65
CA THR A 115 6.00 18.39 -8.32
C THR A 115 5.70 19.33 -9.51
N PRO A 116 6.35 19.24 -10.69
CA PRO A 116 6.03 20.15 -11.80
C PRO A 116 4.67 19.85 -12.41
N SER A 117 3.86 20.88 -12.65
CA SER A 117 2.54 20.79 -13.30
C SER A 117 2.55 20.21 -14.71
N ILE A 118 3.68 20.25 -15.41
CA ILE A 118 3.86 19.61 -16.72
C ILE A 118 4.40 18.18 -16.64
N GLY A 119 4.57 17.65 -15.42
CA GLY A 119 5.23 16.37 -15.14
C GLY A 119 6.76 16.42 -15.27
N VAL A 120 7.40 15.26 -15.05
CA VAL A 120 8.85 15.08 -15.18
C VAL A 120 9.17 14.07 -16.28
N ASN A 121 10.15 14.38 -17.12
CA ASN A 121 10.62 13.44 -18.15
C ASN A 121 11.39 12.29 -17.51
N ILE A 122 11.08 11.07 -17.94
CA ILE A 122 11.82 9.85 -17.60
C ILE A 122 12.90 9.64 -18.66
N ARG A 123 14.14 9.38 -18.23
CA ARG A 123 15.31 9.21 -19.10
C ARG A 123 15.93 7.83 -18.95
N SER A 124 16.64 7.40 -19.99
CA SER A 124 17.37 6.13 -20.01
C SER A 124 18.58 6.08 -19.06
N GLY A 125 19.05 7.23 -18.57
CA GLY A 125 20.14 7.34 -17.61
C GLY A 125 20.11 8.66 -16.83
N PRO A 126 20.93 8.79 -15.78
CA PRO A 126 20.94 9.96 -14.91
C PRO A 126 21.67 11.11 -15.59
N GLY A 127 20.92 11.94 -16.31
CA GLY A 127 21.43 13.11 -16.98
C GLY A 127 20.58 13.54 -18.17
N THR A 128 20.66 14.83 -18.52
CA THR A 128 19.91 15.38 -19.65
C THR A 128 20.45 14.94 -21.01
N SER A 129 21.66 14.39 -21.06
CA SER A 129 22.27 13.79 -22.26
C SER A 129 21.68 12.43 -22.64
N TYR A 130 20.99 11.76 -21.71
CA TYR A 130 20.32 10.48 -21.96
C TYR A 130 18.95 10.70 -22.62
N GLY A 131 18.58 9.79 -23.53
CA GLY A 131 17.32 9.86 -24.28
C GLY A 131 16.10 9.79 -23.36
N LYS A 132 15.05 10.56 -23.70
CA LYS A 132 13.74 10.48 -23.06
C LYS A 132 13.08 9.14 -23.40
N VAL A 133 12.63 8.43 -22.38
CA VAL A 133 11.94 7.12 -22.50
C VAL A 133 10.50 7.17 -21.99
N GLY A 134 10.08 8.28 -21.36
CA GLY A 134 8.71 8.47 -20.90
C GLY A 134 8.55 9.78 -20.13
N ALA A 135 7.45 9.91 -19.40
CA ALA A 135 7.21 10.97 -18.44
C ALA A 135 6.33 10.46 -17.31
N TYR A 136 6.48 11.05 -16.13
CA TYR A 136 5.51 10.95 -15.05
C TYR A 136 4.74 12.26 -14.94
N PRO A 137 3.40 12.23 -14.86
CA PRO A 137 2.63 13.43 -14.57
C PRO A 137 2.93 14.00 -13.18
N MET A 138 2.53 15.26 -12.95
CA MET A 138 2.48 15.87 -11.62
C MET A 138 1.72 14.97 -10.65
N GLY A 139 2.12 14.93 -9.40
CA GLY A 139 1.46 14.14 -8.37
C GLY A 139 1.79 12.65 -8.42
N THR A 140 2.45 12.17 -9.47
CA THR A 140 2.86 10.76 -9.51
C THR A 140 3.81 10.46 -8.37
N VAL A 141 3.49 9.43 -7.61
CA VAL A 141 4.36 8.92 -6.57
C VAL A 141 5.27 7.87 -7.20
N VAL A 142 6.56 8.12 -7.14
CA VAL A 142 7.58 7.25 -7.68
C VAL A 142 8.39 6.64 -6.54
N ASP A 143 8.57 5.33 -6.64
CA ASP A 143 9.57 4.64 -5.84
C ASP A 143 10.95 5.01 -6.41
N VAL A 144 11.76 5.72 -5.62
CA VAL A 144 13.16 6.00 -5.97
C VAL A 144 14.02 4.90 -5.38
N LEU A 145 14.58 4.12 -6.28
CA LEU A 145 15.30 2.89 -6.02
C LEU A 145 16.80 3.14 -5.83
N GLU A 146 17.32 4.15 -6.54
CA GLU A 146 18.72 4.57 -6.50
C GLU A 146 18.79 6.08 -6.72
N VAL A 147 19.75 6.75 -6.07
CA VAL A 147 20.06 8.16 -6.31
C VAL A 147 21.48 8.27 -6.86
N ARG A 148 21.64 8.95 -8.00
CA ARG A 148 22.95 9.22 -8.61
C ARG A 148 22.97 10.60 -9.24
N ASP A 149 23.94 11.43 -8.84
CA ASP A 149 24.20 12.76 -9.42
C ASP A 149 22.96 13.67 -9.53
N GLY A 150 22.07 13.64 -8.54
CA GLY A 150 20.82 14.42 -8.53
C GLY A 150 19.66 13.79 -9.32
N TRP A 151 19.79 12.55 -9.76
CA TRP A 151 18.75 11.78 -10.44
C TRP A 151 18.32 10.57 -9.60
N GLY A 152 17.02 10.29 -9.59
CA GLY A 152 16.44 9.10 -8.98
C GLY A 152 16.09 8.05 -10.04
N ARG A 153 16.55 6.81 -9.85
CA ARG A 153 16.12 5.65 -10.65
C ARG A 153 14.78 5.17 -10.13
N THR A 154 13.80 5.04 -11.02
CA THR A 154 12.51 4.41 -10.79
C THR A 154 12.42 3.11 -11.61
N THR A 155 11.31 2.39 -11.48
CA THR A 155 11.02 1.21 -12.32
C THR A 155 10.88 1.53 -13.82
N LYS A 156 10.65 2.80 -14.19
CA LYS A 156 10.47 3.23 -15.59
C LYS A 156 11.69 3.95 -16.17
N GLY A 157 12.69 4.30 -15.36
CA GLY A 157 13.91 5.00 -15.78
C GLY A 157 14.34 6.07 -14.78
N TRP A 158 15.13 7.04 -15.23
CA TRP A 158 15.72 8.07 -14.37
C TRP A 158 14.97 9.39 -14.46
N VAL A 159 14.68 9.99 -13.30
CA VAL A 159 14.04 11.31 -13.18
C VAL A 159 14.92 12.25 -12.37
N SER A 160 14.87 13.54 -12.65
CA SER A 160 15.64 14.53 -11.89
C SER A 160 15.00 14.75 -10.52
N LEU A 161 15.77 14.56 -9.44
CA LEU A 161 15.29 14.75 -8.07
C LEU A 161 14.95 16.22 -7.77
N ALA A 162 15.45 17.17 -8.56
CA ALA A 162 15.07 18.58 -8.44
C ALA A 162 13.56 18.83 -8.72
N TYR A 163 12.86 17.82 -9.26
CA TYR A 163 11.43 17.86 -9.57
C TYR A 163 10.62 16.88 -8.72
N LEU A 164 11.23 16.34 -7.66
CA LEU A 164 10.64 15.40 -6.75
C LEU A 164 10.66 15.94 -5.33
N GLU A 165 9.63 15.63 -4.56
CA GLU A 165 9.55 15.91 -3.12
C GLU A 165 9.35 14.60 -2.35
N ALA A 166 10.05 14.42 -1.24
CA ALA A 166 9.97 13.18 -0.46
C ALA A 166 8.61 13.04 0.23
N VAL A 167 8.02 11.85 0.19
CA VAL A 167 6.76 11.53 0.86
C VAL A 167 7.04 10.95 2.24
N GLU A 168 6.61 11.64 3.29
CA GLU A 168 6.60 11.10 4.66
C GLU A 168 5.26 10.39 4.94
N GLY A 169 5.29 9.06 5.08
CA GLY A 169 4.15 8.26 5.58
C GLY A 169 3.42 7.39 4.53
N PRO A 170 2.52 6.49 4.97
CA PRO A 170 1.75 5.62 4.08
C PRO A 170 0.67 6.43 3.35
N GLN A 171 0.79 6.58 2.04
CA GLN A 171 -0.21 7.26 1.22
C GLN A 171 -1.40 6.37 0.87
N ARG A 172 -2.60 6.97 0.94
CA ARG A 172 -3.83 6.40 0.39
C ARG A 172 -3.74 6.43 -1.15
N VAL A 173 -3.78 5.27 -1.79
CA VAL A 173 -3.80 5.12 -3.24
C VAL A 173 -5.15 4.54 -3.68
N ILE A 174 -5.66 5.00 -4.81
CA ILE A 174 -6.88 4.44 -5.43
C ILE A 174 -6.53 3.26 -6.33
N ASP A 175 -7.55 2.51 -6.80
CA ASP A 175 -7.38 1.22 -7.50
C ASP A 175 -6.52 1.28 -8.78
N ASN A 176 -6.39 2.46 -9.41
CA ASN A 176 -5.53 2.67 -10.58
C ASN A 176 -4.10 3.12 -10.23
N GLY A 177 -3.75 3.18 -8.94
CA GLY A 177 -2.43 3.54 -8.44
C GLY A 177 -2.18 5.05 -8.34
N ILE A 178 -3.15 5.91 -8.64
CA ILE A 178 -3.05 7.35 -8.37
C ILE A 178 -3.10 7.56 -6.85
N ALA A 179 -2.16 8.34 -6.33
CA ALA A 179 -2.14 8.69 -4.93
C ALA A 179 -3.09 9.86 -4.65
N ILE A 180 -3.75 9.78 -3.49
CA ILE A 180 -4.44 10.93 -2.91
C ILE A 180 -3.35 11.78 -2.24
N GLN A 181 -3.07 12.93 -2.83
CA GLN A 181 -2.18 13.93 -2.24
C GLN A 181 -2.93 14.72 -1.19
N GLU A 182 -2.29 15.05 -0.08
CA GLU A 182 -2.90 15.92 0.93
C GLU A 182 -2.39 17.35 0.75
N HIS A 183 -3.32 18.30 0.66
CA HIS A 183 -3.09 19.73 0.81
C HIS A 183 -4.19 20.28 1.72
N ILE A 184 -4.14 19.88 2.99
CA ILE A 184 -5.19 20.21 3.94
C ILE A 184 -5.19 21.73 4.20
N ILE A 185 -6.37 22.36 4.07
CA ILE A 185 -6.58 23.77 4.38
C ILE A 185 -6.09 24.04 5.80
N SER A 186 -5.26 25.06 5.98
CA SER A 186 -4.61 25.37 7.26
C SER A 186 -5.64 25.53 8.39
N ASP A 187 -5.28 24.99 9.56
CA ASP A 187 -6.09 25.12 10.78
C ASP A 187 -6.46 26.57 11.08
N GLY A 188 -7.71 26.80 11.49
CA GLY A 188 -8.20 28.11 11.95
C GLY A 188 -8.75 29.03 10.85
N ARG A 189 -8.63 28.65 9.58
CA ARG A 189 -9.28 29.38 8.46
C ARG A 189 -10.79 29.25 8.51
N LYS A 190 -11.49 30.33 8.17
CA LYS A 190 -12.97 30.40 8.23
C LYS A 190 -13.67 29.45 7.25
N ASN A 191 -13.01 29.08 6.15
CA ASN A 191 -13.53 28.10 5.20
C ASN A 191 -13.25 26.64 5.61
N ARG A 192 -12.68 26.40 6.79
CA ARG A 192 -12.54 25.06 7.41
C ARG A 192 -13.38 24.98 8.70
N PRO A 193 -14.68 24.69 8.58
CA PRO A 193 -15.66 25.07 9.60
C PRO A 193 -15.84 24.12 10.79
N GLY A 194 -15.45 22.85 10.71
CA GLY A 194 -15.77 21.93 11.78
C GLY A 194 -15.05 20.60 11.72
N ARG A 195 -14.38 20.25 12.82
CA ARG A 195 -13.79 18.92 13.05
C ARG A 195 -14.86 17.94 13.53
N ASP A 196 -14.72 16.66 13.18
CA ASP A 196 -15.53 15.53 13.65
C ASP A 196 -17.05 15.71 13.49
N THR A 197 -17.46 16.39 12.42
CA THR A 197 -18.87 16.75 12.18
C THR A 197 -19.46 16.13 10.92
N ASN A 198 -18.62 15.54 10.07
CA ASN A 198 -19.08 14.85 8.87
C ASN A 198 -19.16 13.33 9.14
N PRO A 199 -20.37 12.73 9.10
CA PRO A 199 -20.55 11.29 9.20
C PRO A 199 -20.28 10.52 7.90
N ASP A 200 -19.83 11.19 6.82
CA ASP A 200 -19.52 10.59 5.51
C ASP A 200 -20.71 9.81 4.91
N THR A 201 -21.91 10.38 5.00
CA THR A 201 -23.15 9.69 4.61
C THR A 201 -23.40 9.75 3.10
N TYR A 202 -22.99 10.84 2.46
CA TYR A 202 -23.21 11.08 1.03
C TYR A 202 -21.91 11.46 0.33
N ILE A 203 -21.94 11.39 -0.99
CA ILE A 203 -20.91 11.98 -1.86
C ILE A 203 -21.61 13.01 -2.74
N THR A 204 -21.06 14.23 -2.80
CA THR A 204 -21.54 15.29 -3.69
C THR A 204 -20.48 15.55 -4.75
N ILE A 205 -20.83 15.29 -6.02
CA ILE A 205 -19.95 15.51 -7.16
C ILE A 205 -20.23 16.88 -7.77
N HIS A 206 -19.17 17.61 -8.06
CA HIS A 206 -19.18 18.94 -8.67
C HIS A 206 -18.20 19.00 -9.85
N GLU A 207 -18.33 20.06 -10.63
CA GLU A 207 -17.32 20.49 -11.59
C GLU A 207 -16.84 21.88 -11.20
N THR A 208 -15.53 22.10 -11.28
CA THR A 208 -14.90 23.36 -10.83
C THR A 208 -15.41 24.61 -11.54
N GLY A 209 -16.05 24.47 -12.71
CA GLY A 209 -16.47 25.58 -13.55
C GLY A 209 -15.31 26.45 -14.07
N ASN A 210 -14.06 26.02 -13.85
CA ASN A 210 -12.86 26.81 -14.13
C ASN A 210 -12.09 26.22 -15.30
N ALA A 211 -12.39 26.73 -16.51
CA ALA A 211 -11.73 26.29 -17.74
C ALA A 211 -10.32 26.89 -17.95
N ALA A 212 -9.81 27.70 -17.02
CA ALA A 212 -8.52 28.34 -17.19
C ALA A 212 -7.39 27.31 -17.28
N LYS A 213 -6.42 27.56 -18.17
CA LYS A 213 -5.23 26.71 -18.27
C LYS A 213 -4.45 26.74 -16.95
N GLY A 214 -4.21 25.57 -16.36
CA GLY A 214 -3.52 25.43 -15.08
C GLY A 214 -4.43 25.51 -13.85
N ALA A 215 -5.76 25.55 -14.02
CA ALA A 215 -6.72 25.33 -12.94
C ALA A 215 -6.86 23.83 -12.60
N ASP A 216 -5.74 23.20 -12.30
CA ASP A 216 -5.64 21.77 -11.94
C ASP A 216 -5.98 21.53 -10.46
N ALA A 217 -5.91 20.28 -9.98
CA ALA A 217 -6.28 19.92 -8.62
C ALA A 217 -5.37 20.58 -7.57
N ALA A 218 -4.07 20.74 -7.88
CA ALA A 218 -3.12 21.39 -6.99
C ALA A 218 -3.38 22.90 -6.90
N ALA A 219 -3.73 23.55 -8.02
CA ALA A 219 -4.11 24.95 -8.05
C ALA A 219 -5.36 25.23 -7.20
N HIS A 220 -6.34 24.33 -7.21
CA HIS A 220 -7.52 24.43 -6.35
C HIS A 220 -7.18 24.27 -4.86
N GLY A 221 -6.28 23.36 -4.50
CA GLY A 221 -5.78 23.26 -3.12
C GLY A 221 -5.13 24.55 -2.64
N ALA A 222 -4.25 25.14 -3.46
CA ALA A 222 -3.61 26.42 -3.16
C ALA A 222 -4.62 27.59 -3.05
N TYR A 223 -5.69 27.56 -3.86
CA TYR A 223 -6.78 28.54 -3.77
C TYR A 223 -7.58 28.40 -2.48
N LEU A 224 -7.97 27.18 -2.11
CA LEU A 224 -8.70 26.91 -0.86
C LEU A 224 -7.87 27.29 0.37
N ASP A 225 -6.56 27.07 0.32
CA ASP A 225 -5.60 27.56 1.32
C ASP A 225 -5.05 28.95 0.96
N SER A 226 -5.87 29.85 0.39
CA SER A 226 -5.53 31.28 0.21
C SER A 226 -6.52 32.20 0.94
N ALA A 227 -6.17 33.48 1.08
CA ALA A 227 -7.09 34.49 1.64
C ALA A 227 -8.38 34.62 0.80
N ALA A 228 -8.29 34.44 -0.52
CA ALA A 228 -9.45 34.50 -1.40
C ALA A 228 -10.43 33.35 -1.13
N GLY A 229 -9.93 32.11 -1.03
CA GLY A 229 -10.77 30.96 -0.69
C GLY A 229 -11.39 31.06 0.71
N GLU A 230 -10.66 31.64 1.66
CA GLU A 230 -11.19 31.92 3.01
C GLU A 230 -12.30 32.98 2.99
N ASP A 231 -12.12 34.08 2.25
CA ASP A 231 -13.08 35.17 2.14
C ASP A 231 -14.36 34.74 1.41
N ASP A 232 -14.23 33.88 0.40
CA ASP A 232 -15.37 33.30 -0.34
C ASP A 232 -16.14 32.26 0.50
N LEU A 233 -15.58 31.83 1.64
CA LEU A 233 -16.16 30.83 2.55
C LEU A 233 -16.54 29.52 1.83
N VAL A 234 -15.66 29.05 0.93
CA VAL A 234 -15.84 27.80 0.18
C VAL A 234 -14.78 26.77 0.54
N SER A 235 -15.20 25.50 0.58
CA SER A 235 -14.31 24.35 0.75
C SER A 235 -14.99 23.04 0.35
N TRP A 236 -14.18 22.06 -0.06
CA TRP A 236 -14.60 20.69 -0.38
C TRP A 236 -13.46 19.73 -0.04
N HIS A 237 -13.72 18.43 -0.12
CA HIS A 237 -12.79 17.43 0.40
C HIS A 237 -11.75 17.05 -0.63
N TYR A 238 -12.15 16.87 -1.90
CA TYR A 238 -11.26 16.41 -2.95
C TYR A 238 -11.39 17.24 -4.21
N THR A 239 -10.28 17.45 -4.91
CA THR A 239 -10.28 17.86 -6.32
C THR A 239 -9.57 16.81 -7.16
N VAL A 240 -10.13 16.51 -8.33
CA VAL A 240 -9.64 15.51 -9.28
C VAL A 240 -9.42 16.18 -10.64
N ASP A 241 -8.24 16.00 -11.21
CA ASP A 241 -7.94 16.35 -12.61
C ASP A 241 -7.52 15.11 -13.41
N ASP A 242 -7.01 15.30 -14.63
CA ASP A 242 -6.61 14.21 -15.52
C ASP A 242 -5.35 13.45 -15.08
N HIS A 243 -4.69 13.90 -14.01
CA HIS A 243 -3.42 13.35 -13.57
C HIS A 243 -3.22 13.22 -12.05
N ALA A 244 -4.09 13.80 -11.23
CA ALA A 244 -3.93 13.92 -9.79
C ALA A 244 -5.27 13.97 -9.04
N ILE A 245 -5.23 13.53 -7.78
CA ILE A 245 -6.27 13.72 -6.77
C ILE A 245 -5.62 14.45 -5.59
N VAL A 246 -6.24 15.54 -5.13
CA VAL A 246 -5.79 16.32 -3.97
C VAL A 246 -6.92 16.42 -2.94
N GLN A 247 -6.62 16.03 -1.70
CA GLN A 247 -7.50 16.14 -0.53
C GLN A 247 -7.22 17.44 0.23
N HIS A 248 -8.26 18.23 0.49
CA HIS A 248 -8.18 19.55 1.13
C HIS A 248 -8.77 19.59 2.53
N LEU A 249 -9.63 18.63 2.86
CA LEU A 249 -10.19 18.44 4.20
C LEU A 249 -10.21 16.95 4.53
N PRO A 250 -9.94 16.57 5.80
CA PRO A 250 -10.19 15.20 6.25
C PRO A 250 -11.66 14.84 6.07
N ASP A 251 -11.93 13.56 5.76
CA ASP A 251 -13.28 13.07 5.44
C ASP A 251 -14.29 13.43 6.55
N TYR A 252 -13.89 13.27 7.81
CA TYR A 252 -14.70 13.52 9.00
C TYR A 252 -14.98 15.02 9.30
N GLU A 253 -14.48 15.97 8.50
CA GLU A 253 -14.69 17.40 8.69
C GLU A 253 -15.80 17.96 7.77
N THR A 254 -16.56 18.94 8.25
CA THR A 254 -17.59 19.63 7.43
C THR A 254 -16.91 20.52 6.38
N ALA A 255 -17.51 20.62 5.19
CA ALA A 255 -17.06 21.50 4.12
C ALA A 255 -18.17 22.44 3.62
N TYR A 256 -17.81 23.54 2.95
CA TYR A 256 -18.73 24.53 2.39
C TYR A 256 -18.78 24.48 0.86
N HIS A 257 -19.60 23.58 0.30
CA HIS A 257 -19.68 23.36 -1.16
C HIS A 257 -21.10 23.20 -1.73
N ALA A 258 -22.10 22.80 -0.94
CA ALA A 258 -23.40 22.37 -1.45
C ALA A 258 -24.42 23.51 -1.62
N GLY A 259 -24.11 24.72 -1.18
CA GLY A 259 -25.00 25.88 -1.31
C GLY A 259 -26.30 25.80 -0.49
N ASP A 260 -26.44 24.81 0.40
CA ASP A 260 -27.64 24.54 1.19
C ASP A 260 -27.60 25.14 2.61
N GLY A 261 -26.71 26.12 2.82
CA GLY A 261 -26.50 26.82 4.08
C GLY A 261 -25.62 26.06 5.07
N LYS A 262 -25.28 26.71 6.20
CA LYS A 262 -24.27 26.21 7.16
C LYS A 262 -24.59 24.86 7.81
N ALA A 263 -25.87 24.48 7.86
CA ALA A 263 -26.34 23.25 8.49
C ALA A 263 -27.11 22.34 7.52
N GLY A 264 -27.02 22.63 6.22
CA GLY A 264 -27.65 21.80 5.21
C GLY A 264 -26.94 20.44 5.10
N PRO A 265 -27.68 19.38 4.74
CA PRO A 265 -27.15 18.02 4.69
C PRO A 265 -26.03 17.85 3.64
N GLY A 266 -26.05 18.61 2.55
CA GLY A 266 -24.99 18.60 1.55
C GLY A 266 -23.66 19.06 2.14
N ASN A 267 -23.63 20.18 2.88
CA ASN A 267 -22.41 20.66 3.53
C ASN A 267 -21.97 19.78 4.71
N THR A 268 -22.91 19.32 5.54
CA THR A 268 -22.59 18.73 6.85
C THR A 268 -22.51 17.21 6.87
N THR A 269 -22.97 16.51 5.81
CA THR A 269 -23.02 15.04 5.81
C THR A 269 -22.47 14.40 4.55
N SER A 270 -21.83 15.18 3.66
CA SER A 270 -21.31 14.67 2.41
C SER A 270 -19.85 14.99 2.19
N ILE A 271 -19.18 14.09 1.45
CA ILE A 271 -17.87 14.31 0.87
C ILE A 271 -18.06 15.05 -0.45
N GLY A 272 -17.71 16.34 -0.48
CA GLY A 272 -17.62 17.15 -1.70
C GLY A 272 -16.38 16.81 -2.54
N ILE A 273 -16.60 16.45 -3.81
CA ILE A 273 -15.56 16.14 -4.81
C ILE A 273 -15.75 17.07 -6.02
N GLU A 274 -14.71 17.83 -6.34
CA GLU A 274 -14.63 18.69 -7.52
C GLU A 274 -13.87 18.01 -8.66
N ILE A 275 -14.45 18.01 -9.86
CA ILE A 275 -13.78 17.56 -11.09
C ILE A 275 -13.30 18.81 -11.85
N CYS A 276 -12.00 18.88 -12.11
CA CYS A 276 -11.41 19.97 -12.89
C CYS A 276 -11.96 19.97 -14.33
N VAL A 277 -12.10 21.14 -14.93
CA VAL A 277 -12.50 21.31 -16.35
C VAL A 277 -11.52 22.21 -17.11
N ASN A 278 -10.28 22.31 -16.62
CA ASN A 278 -9.24 23.20 -17.12
C ASN A 278 -8.82 22.87 -18.56
N ALA A 279 -8.59 23.92 -19.36
CA ALA A 279 -8.10 23.76 -20.72
C ALA A 279 -6.75 23.02 -20.76
N GLY A 280 -6.73 21.91 -21.50
CA GLY A 280 -5.57 21.02 -21.63
C GLY A 280 -5.65 19.74 -20.79
N GLY A 281 -6.66 19.59 -19.94
CA GLY A 281 -6.97 18.31 -19.29
C GLY A 281 -7.55 17.30 -20.28
N ASN A 282 -7.24 16.01 -20.08
CA ASN A 282 -7.84 14.91 -20.83
C ASN A 282 -9.14 14.41 -20.16
N PHE A 283 -10.28 14.62 -20.83
CA PHE A 283 -11.61 14.25 -20.33
C PHE A 283 -12.25 13.08 -21.08
N GLU A 284 -11.49 12.39 -21.95
CA GLU A 284 -11.89 11.18 -22.67
C GLU A 284 -11.41 9.88 -21.99
#